data_AF-A0A522C7U4-F1
#
_entry.id   AF-A0A522C7U4-F1
#
_cell.length_a   1.000
_cell.length_b   1.000
_cell.length_c   1.000
_cell.angle_alpha   90.00
_cell.angle_beta   90.00
_cell.angle_gamma   90.00
#
_symmetry.space_group_name_H-M   'P 1'
#
loop_
_entity.id
_entity.type
_entity.pdbx_description
1 polymer ?
#
loop_
_entity_poly.entity_id
_entity_poly.type
_entity_poly.pdbx_seq_one_letter_code
_entity_poly.pdbx_strand_id
1 'polypeptide(L)'
;MLGLIAAIGAAAALLATYWDDSWHTDKGRDEFAIPPHLLLYGGVLLASLAVAAWGVRSWRSAGWGMDGLRAVLSRPALLLAGLGGGATLASGPIDAAWHEAYGRDAVLWSPPHLAAVAGTLALSVGLLAGLRQTTGRGAGAARILAAAGVLGALQVPVLEYDSDVPQFSTFWFLPVVALGMCVAAALLDDLLPRRSHLLAAGAVYTALRAVAVGFLALLGFSLTAVPPVLPLLLVVAALHARPLALRLLVAGALAPLVWWPFLELQSAVTTVVPVAQLPGAVVLGGLAGLLVAVVHGDLRLSGPRAPLAARAMAVVAVVIVVLAGSPPTAWAHDPGQGQEVREGELRVQREGGSARVAMLLPGRCDGLVAESTVARRAGRTLRGDLSLRDTSGGCRLTGTVRGLGSGRWFVYAEARDGEGRPLEAWLPASDDERAAEKRPLYLAATAEGGAGRTIAGTVLLSVVTLLLVASLRLAKRSAAVT
;
A
#
# COMPACT_ATOMS: atom_id res chain seq x y z
N MET A 1 -12.25 -25.79 7.04
CA MET A 1 -11.15 -25.58 8.00
C MET A 1 -9.98 -24.83 7.37
N LEU A 2 -9.27 -25.37 6.37
CA LEU A 2 -8.12 -24.68 5.74
C LEU A 2 -8.41 -23.26 5.25
N GLY A 3 -9.55 -23.03 4.59
CA GLY A 3 -9.93 -21.67 4.14
C GLY A 3 -10.10 -20.68 5.28
N LEU A 4 -10.55 -21.12 6.47
CA LEU A 4 -10.63 -20.24 7.64
C LEU A 4 -9.24 -19.94 8.21
N ILE A 5 -8.35 -20.93 8.25
CA ILE A 5 -6.95 -20.73 8.67
C ILE A 5 -6.27 -19.71 7.75
N ALA A 6 -6.45 -19.86 6.44
CA ALA A 6 -5.90 -18.92 5.48
C ALA A 6 -6.45 -17.51 5.65
N ALA A 7 -7.77 -17.40 5.87
CA ALA A 7 -8.43 -16.13 6.14
C ALA A 7 -7.95 -15.46 7.45
N ILE A 8 -7.71 -16.23 8.51
CA ILE A 8 -7.16 -15.71 9.78
C ILE A 8 -5.74 -15.18 9.56
N GLY A 9 -4.90 -15.93 8.84
CA GLY A 9 -3.56 -15.47 8.45
C GLY A 9 -3.60 -14.17 7.66
N ALA A 10 -4.50 -14.06 6.68
CA ALA A 10 -4.69 -12.84 5.91
C ALA A 10 -5.20 -11.66 6.76
N ALA A 11 -6.10 -11.89 7.72
CA ALA A 11 -6.57 -10.85 8.65
C ALA A 11 -5.45 -10.36 9.58
N ALA A 12 -4.61 -11.27 10.07
CA ALA A 12 -3.42 -10.92 10.86
C ALA A 12 -2.41 -10.11 10.05
N ALA A 13 -2.15 -10.52 8.81
CA ALA A 13 -1.29 -9.79 7.88
C ALA A 13 -1.84 -8.39 7.59
N LEU A 14 -3.15 -8.25 7.37
CA LEU A 14 -3.79 -6.94 7.16
C LEU A 14 -3.59 -6.02 8.36
N LEU A 15 -3.85 -6.49 9.59
CA LEU A 15 -3.61 -5.70 10.79
C LEU A 15 -2.13 -5.29 10.90
N ALA A 16 -1.23 -6.24 10.65
CA ALA A 16 0.21 -6.00 10.68
C ALA A 16 0.66 -4.94 9.67
N THR A 17 0.10 -4.91 8.45
CA THR A 17 0.43 -3.88 7.44
C THR A 17 0.15 -2.45 7.93
N TYR A 18 -0.96 -2.23 8.63
CA TYR A 18 -1.26 -0.90 9.18
C TYR A 18 -0.43 -0.60 10.44
N TRP A 19 -0.11 -1.61 11.23
CA TRP A 19 0.81 -1.45 12.36
C TRP A 19 2.22 -1.13 11.91
N ASP A 20 2.67 -1.73 10.82
CA ASP A 20 3.95 -1.47 10.20
C ASP A 20 4.07 -0.01 9.76
N ASP A 21 3.10 0.48 9.00
CA ASP A 21 3.05 1.86 8.53
C ASP A 21 3.08 2.88 9.68
N SER A 22 2.30 2.66 10.75
CA SER A 22 2.36 3.52 11.93
C SER A 22 3.68 3.37 12.70
N TRP A 23 4.27 2.18 12.76
CA TRP A 23 5.58 1.97 13.38
C TRP A 23 6.65 2.80 12.68
N HIS A 24 6.72 2.70 11.34
CA HIS A 24 7.66 3.50 10.54
C HIS A 24 7.40 4.99 10.63
N THR A 25 6.14 5.41 10.77
CA THR A 25 5.77 6.82 10.96
C THR A 25 6.26 7.35 12.30
N ASP A 26 6.01 6.61 13.39
CA ASP A 26 6.17 7.12 14.75
C ASP A 26 7.55 6.84 15.32
N LYS A 27 8.18 5.73 14.93
CA LYS A 27 9.46 5.28 15.49
C LYS A 27 10.60 5.29 14.49
N GLY A 28 10.31 5.30 13.19
CA GLY A 28 11.34 5.01 12.19
C GLY A 28 11.75 3.53 12.23
N ARG A 29 12.80 3.18 11.48
CA ARG A 29 13.16 1.78 11.22
C ARG A 29 14.49 1.39 11.82
N ASP A 30 14.40 0.47 12.76
CA ASP A 30 15.55 -0.03 13.52
C ASP A 30 16.09 -1.36 12.93
N GLU A 31 15.25 -2.40 12.80
CA GLU A 31 15.66 -3.75 12.37
C GLU A 31 14.62 -4.48 11.50
N PHE A 32 15.02 -5.54 10.76
CA PHE A 32 14.08 -6.36 9.98
C PHE A 32 13.07 -7.11 10.87
N ALA A 33 13.43 -7.48 12.09
CA ALA A 33 12.61 -8.35 12.94
C ALA A 33 11.73 -7.59 13.95
N ILE A 34 11.17 -6.44 13.56
CA ILE A 34 10.23 -5.69 14.40
C ILE A 34 8.89 -6.42 14.54
N PRO A 35 8.13 -6.19 15.64
CA PRO A 35 6.86 -6.86 15.88
C PRO A 35 5.83 -6.83 14.72
N PRO A 36 5.57 -5.70 14.02
CA PRO A 36 4.67 -5.71 12.87
C PRO A 36 5.16 -6.60 11.73
N HIS A 37 6.46 -6.59 11.39
CA HIS A 37 7.02 -7.51 10.40
C HIS A 37 6.78 -8.97 10.79
N LEU A 38 7.09 -9.36 12.04
CA LEU A 38 6.91 -10.75 12.49
C LEU A 38 5.45 -11.21 12.35
N LEU A 39 4.49 -10.36 12.68
CA LEU A 39 3.06 -10.65 12.50
C LEU A 39 2.67 -10.70 11.02
N LEU A 40 3.21 -9.80 10.19
CA LEU A 40 2.96 -9.74 8.76
C LEU A 40 3.44 -11.03 8.06
N TYR A 41 4.72 -11.40 8.24
CA TYR A 41 5.26 -12.63 7.70
C TYR A 41 4.57 -13.86 8.27
N GLY A 42 4.30 -13.88 9.58
CA GLY A 42 3.58 -14.98 10.23
C GLY A 42 2.18 -15.19 9.65
N GLY A 43 1.44 -14.10 9.41
CA GLY A 43 0.10 -14.14 8.81
C GLY A 43 0.11 -14.64 7.37
N VAL A 44 1.02 -14.11 6.54
CA VAL A 44 1.19 -14.54 5.14
C VAL A 44 1.67 -15.99 5.06
N LEU A 45 2.60 -16.40 5.93
CA LEU A 45 3.10 -17.76 6.02
C LEU A 45 1.98 -18.73 6.41
N LEU A 46 1.17 -18.38 7.42
CA LEU A 46 0.03 -19.19 7.84
C LEU A 46 -0.97 -19.39 6.68
N ALA A 47 -1.26 -18.33 5.94
CA ALA A 47 -2.13 -18.41 4.76
C ALA A 47 -1.54 -19.29 3.66
N SER A 48 -0.25 -19.14 3.39
CA SER A 48 0.48 -19.92 2.39
C SER A 48 0.60 -21.39 2.78
N LEU A 49 0.82 -21.71 4.04
CA LEU A 49 0.83 -23.09 4.55
C LEU A 49 -0.56 -23.73 4.46
N ALA A 50 -1.64 -22.98 4.68
CA ALA A 50 -2.99 -23.47 4.46
C ALA A 50 -3.25 -23.79 2.98
N VAL A 51 -2.73 -22.98 2.05
CA VAL A 51 -2.76 -23.26 0.60
C VAL A 51 -1.90 -24.48 0.25
N ALA A 52 -0.70 -24.60 0.78
CA ALA A 52 0.16 -25.75 0.56
C ALA A 52 -0.52 -27.04 1.06
N ALA A 53 -1.14 -27.00 2.24
CA ALA A 53 -1.92 -28.12 2.78
C ALA A 53 -3.16 -28.44 1.92
N TRP A 54 -3.78 -27.44 1.28
CA TRP A 54 -4.83 -27.66 0.28
C TRP A 54 -4.28 -28.38 -0.95
N GLY A 55 -3.10 -28.00 -1.43
CA GLY A 55 -2.40 -28.67 -2.52
C GLY A 55 -2.04 -30.11 -2.20
N VAL A 56 -1.45 -30.38 -1.04
CA VAL A 56 -1.10 -31.74 -0.58
C VAL A 56 -2.34 -32.63 -0.46
N ARG A 57 -3.45 -32.11 0.12
CA ARG A 57 -4.72 -32.86 0.16
C ARG A 57 -5.25 -33.15 -1.23
N SER A 58 -5.18 -32.17 -2.13
CA SER A 58 -5.61 -32.33 -3.52
C SER A 58 -4.77 -33.40 -4.26
N TRP A 59 -3.46 -33.46 -3.99
CA TRP A 59 -2.56 -34.44 -4.60
C TRP A 59 -2.84 -35.83 -4.09
N ARG A 60 -3.01 -35.98 -2.77
CA ARG A 60 -3.44 -37.24 -2.17
C ARG A 60 -4.76 -37.74 -2.78
N SER A 61 -5.73 -36.86 -2.97
CA SER A 61 -7.03 -37.22 -3.57
C SER A 61 -6.95 -37.55 -5.05
N ALA A 62 -5.99 -36.98 -5.78
CA ALA A 62 -5.74 -37.30 -7.19
C ALA A 62 -4.88 -38.56 -7.39
N GLY A 63 -4.42 -39.19 -6.29
CA GLY A 63 -3.45 -40.28 -6.29
C GLY A 63 -2.02 -39.73 -6.21
N TRP A 64 -1.24 -40.25 -5.26
CA TRP A 64 0.19 -39.93 -5.19
C TRP A 64 0.90 -40.36 -6.48
N GLY A 65 1.89 -39.58 -6.91
CA GLY A 65 2.61 -39.78 -8.17
C GLY A 65 2.56 -38.57 -9.09
N MET A 66 3.30 -38.64 -10.20
CA MET A 66 3.49 -37.52 -11.12
C MET A 66 2.19 -37.08 -11.80
N ASP A 67 1.31 -38.02 -12.14
CA ASP A 67 0.04 -37.69 -12.80
C ASP A 67 -0.92 -36.97 -11.86
N GLY A 68 -1.01 -37.40 -10.60
CA GLY A 68 -1.75 -36.67 -9.57
C GLY A 68 -1.16 -35.29 -9.31
N LEU A 69 0.17 -35.15 -9.31
CA LEU A 69 0.82 -33.84 -9.16
C LEU A 69 0.49 -32.92 -10.34
N ARG A 70 0.59 -33.41 -11.58
CA ARG A 70 0.21 -32.66 -12.79
C ARG A 70 -1.26 -32.24 -12.74
N ALA A 71 -2.15 -33.12 -12.29
CA ALA A 71 -3.57 -32.82 -12.14
C ALA A 71 -3.86 -31.76 -11.05
N VAL A 72 -3.00 -31.62 -10.05
CA VAL A 72 -3.09 -30.58 -9.03
C VAL A 72 -2.53 -29.26 -9.55
N LEU A 73 -1.37 -29.29 -10.21
CA LEU A 73 -0.75 -28.10 -10.81
C LEU A 73 -1.58 -27.52 -11.96
N SER A 74 -2.41 -28.34 -12.61
CA SER A 74 -3.37 -27.88 -13.62
C SER A 74 -4.59 -27.17 -13.03
N ARG A 75 -4.77 -27.13 -11.69
CA ARG A 75 -5.89 -26.44 -11.03
C ARG A 75 -5.59 -24.95 -10.92
N PRO A 76 -6.25 -24.08 -11.70
CA PRO A 76 -5.84 -22.67 -11.79
C PRO A 76 -5.98 -21.90 -10.47
N ALA A 77 -6.98 -22.22 -9.65
CA ALA A 77 -7.21 -21.56 -8.36
C ALA A 77 -6.10 -21.88 -7.34
N LEU A 78 -5.68 -23.14 -7.25
CA LEU A 78 -4.60 -23.55 -6.37
C LEU A 78 -3.25 -23.01 -6.85
N LEU A 79 -3.00 -23.06 -8.17
CA LEU A 79 -1.77 -22.52 -8.75
C LEU A 79 -1.65 -21.02 -8.49
N LEU A 80 -2.71 -20.24 -8.74
CA LEU A 80 -2.69 -18.80 -8.47
C LEU A 80 -2.51 -18.51 -6.97
N ALA A 81 -3.20 -19.26 -6.10
CA ALA A 81 -3.05 -19.08 -4.65
C ALA A 81 -1.60 -19.36 -4.19
N GLY A 82 -0.99 -20.44 -4.69
CA GLY A 82 0.38 -20.82 -4.37
C GLY A 82 1.42 -19.83 -4.91
N LEU A 83 1.29 -19.41 -6.16
CA LEU A 83 2.15 -18.39 -6.76
C LEU A 83 2.01 -17.04 -6.06
N GLY A 84 0.79 -16.65 -5.68
CA GLY A 84 0.53 -15.43 -4.93
C GLY A 84 1.20 -15.44 -3.56
N GLY A 85 1.00 -16.51 -2.77
CA GLY A 85 1.66 -16.65 -1.46
C GLY A 85 3.17 -16.69 -1.57
N GLY A 86 3.73 -17.40 -2.57
CA GLY A 86 5.16 -17.42 -2.84
C GLY A 86 5.72 -16.04 -3.21
N ALA A 87 5.02 -15.30 -4.07
CA ALA A 87 5.41 -13.94 -4.46
C ALA A 87 5.38 -12.97 -3.27
N THR A 88 4.34 -13.04 -2.42
CA THR A 88 4.28 -12.20 -1.20
C THR A 88 5.42 -12.53 -0.25
N LEU A 89 5.69 -13.81 0.04
CA LEU A 89 6.79 -14.19 0.94
C LEU A 89 8.16 -13.81 0.38
N ALA A 90 8.37 -13.94 -0.94
CA ALA A 90 9.61 -13.56 -1.60
C ALA A 90 9.83 -12.05 -1.66
N SER A 91 8.76 -11.24 -1.64
CA SER A 91 8.85 -9.78 -1.75
C SER A 91 9.73 -9.15 -0.67
N GLY A 92 9.73 -9.73 0.53
CA GLY A 92 10.54 -9.30 1.66
C GLY A 92 12.06 -9.40 1.45
N PRO A 93 12.60 -10.61 1.21
CA PRO A 93 13.99 -10.77 0.83
C PRO A 93 14.37 -9.97 -0.43
N ILE A 94 13.44 -9.85 -1.39
CA ILE A 94 13.66 -9.03 -2.60
C ILE A 94 13.76 -7.54 -2.25
N ASP A 95 12.94 -7.05 -1.32
CA ASP A 95 12.98 -5.66 -0.83
C ASP A 95 14.30 -5.37 -0.10
N ALA A 96 14.76 -6.29 0.75
CA ALA A 96 16.07 -6.18 1.40
C ALA A 96 17.21 -6.12 0.36
N ALA A 97 17.20 -7.01 -0.64
CA ALA A 97 18.19 -7.00 -1.72
C ALA A 97 18.09 -5.75 -2.60
N TRP A 98 16.87 -5.23 -2.82
CA TRP A 98 16.62 -3.99 -3.54
C TRP A 98 17.27 -2.80 -2.84
N HIS A 99 17.09 -2.70 -1.53
CA HIS A 99 17.70 -1.65 -0.72
C HIS A 99 19.23 -1.75 -0.68
N GLU A 100 19.78 -2.96 -0.62
CA GLU A 100 21.23 -3.18 -0.68
C GLU A 100 21.81 -2.76 -2.04
N ALA A 101 21.11 -3.08 -3.13
CA ALA A 101 21.62 -2.87 -4.49
C ALA A 101 21.41 -1.44 -5.03
N TYR A 102 20.33 -0.76 -4.65
CA TYR A 102 19.90 0.49 -5.28
C TYR A 102 19.69 1.64 -4.30
N GLY A 103 20.12 1.45 -3.05
CA GLY A 103 19.74 2.34 -1.96
C GLY A 103 18.25 2.24 -1.64
N ARG A 104 17.83 2.96 -0.61
CA ARG A 104 16.52 2.74 0.00
C ARG A 104 15.39 3.36 -0.80
N ASP A 105 14.31 2.59 -0.93
CA ASP A 105 13.09 2.94 -1.65
C ASP A 105 11.87 2.63 -0.77
N ALA A 106 11.73 3.35 0.35
CA ALA A 106 10.77 3.03 1.40
C ALA A 106 9.33 3.52 1.11
N VAL A 107 9.05 3.94 -0.12
CA VAL A 107 7.67 4.26 -0.52
C VAL A 107 6.90 2.98 -0.81
N LEU A 108 5.63 2.96 -0.47
CA LEU A 108 4.76 1.81 -0.67
C LEU A 108 4.61 1.42 -2.14
N TRP A 109 4.82 2.36 -3.06
CA TRP A 109 4.76 2.10 -4.50
C TRP A 109 6.10 1.64 -5.10
N SER A 110 7.08 1.32 -4.26
CA SER A 110 8.30 0.67 -4.73
C SER A 110 7.96 -0.68 -5.41
N PRO A 111 8.75 -1.12 -6.42
CA PRO A 111 8.45 -2.36 -7.12
C PRO A 111 8.35 -3.62 -6.23
N PRO A 112 9.20 -3.82 -5.20
CA PRO A 112 9.04 -4.95 -4.27
C PRO A 112 7.71 -4.92 -3.51
N HIS A 113 7.31 -3.76 -2.97
CA HIS A 113 6.04 -3.60 -2.25
C HIS A 113 4.83 -3.86 -3.15
N LEU A 114 4.81 -3.33 -4.37
CA LEU A 114 3.72 -3.59 -5.32
C LEU A 114 3.65 -5.08 -5.70
N ALA A 115 4.79 -5.77 -5.79
CA ALA A 115 4.83 -7.22 -5.99
C ALA A 115 4.22 -7.98 -4.80
N ALA A 116 4.47 -7.54 -3.56
CA ALA A 116 3.84 -8.09 -2.36
C ALA A 116 2.32 -7.91 -2.37
N VAL A 117 1.84 -6.72 -2.75
CA VAL A 117 0.41 -6.40 -2.88
C VAL A 117 -0.25 -7.28 -3.94
N ALA A 118 0.34 -7.38 -5.12
CA ALA A 118 -0.17 -8.22 -6.20
C ALA A 118 -0.14 -9.72 -5.86
N GLY A 119 0.90 -10.19 -5.16
CA GLY A 119 0.99 -11.54 -4.62
C GLY A 119 -0.14 -11.84 -3.63
N THR A 120 -0.43 -10.92 -2.71
CA THR A 120 -1.48 -11.06 -1.70
C THR A 120 -2.87 -11.03 -2.33
N LEU A 121 -3.06 -10.22 -3.36
CA LEU A 121 -4.26 -10.23 -4.18
C LEU A 121 -4.45 -11.59 -4.87
N ALA A 122 -3.41 -12.11 -5.55
CA ALA A 122 -3.45 -13.39 -6.23
C ALA A 122 -3.71 -14.57 -5.26
N LEU A 123 -3.09 -14.54 -4.08
CA LEU A 123 -3.34 -15.46 -2.98
C LEU A 123 -4.83 -15.46 -2.59
N SER A 124 -5.38 -14.28 -2.32
CA SER A 124 -6.77 -14.09 -1.90
C SER A 124 -7.77 -14.50 -2.98
N VAL A 125 -7.51 -14.16 -4.24
CA VAL A 125 -8.33 -14.52 -5.40
C VAL A 125 -8.30 -16.02 -5.66
N GLY A 126 -7.12 -16.65 -5.63
CA GLY A 126 -6.98 -18.10 -5.81
C GLY A 126 -7.68 -18.89 -4.69
N LEU A 127 -7.54 -18.45 -3.44
CA LEU A 127 -8.28 -18.99 -2.30
C LEU A 127 -9.79 -18.85 -2.48
N LEU A 128 -10.27 -17.66 -2.83
CA LEU A 128 -11.70 -17.39 -3.03
C LEU A 128 -12.28 -18.24 -4.17
N ALA A 129 -11.57 -18.37 -5.28
CA ALA A 129 -11.95 -19.23 -6.41
C ALA A 129 -12.04 -20.71 -6.00
N GLY A 130 -11.08 -21.21 -5.21
CA GLY A 130 -11.12 -22.58 -4.67
C GLY A 130 -12.28 -22.80 -3.69
N LEU A 131 -12.62 -21.78 -2.90
CA LEU A 131 -13.71 -21.83 -1.92
C LEU A 131 -15.11 -21.68 -2.54
N ARG A 132 -15.22 -21.24 -3.81
CA ARG A 132 -16.49 -20.96 -4.49
C ARG A 132 -17.44 -22.16 -4.46
N GLN A 133 -16.93 -23.35 -4.74
CA GLN A 133 -17.71 -24.61 -4.76
C GLN A 133 -17.69 -25.35 -3.41
N THR A 134 -16.99 -24.82 -2.40
CA THR A 134 -16.89 -25.49 -1.10
C THR A 134 -18.19 -25.35 -0.32
N THR A 135 -18.74 -26.48 0.11
CA THR A 135 -19.91 -26.60 0.98
C THR A 135 -19.51 -27.01 2.40
N GLY A 136 -20.41 -26.85 3.37
CA GLY A 136 -20.20 -27.23 4.77
C GLY A 136 -20.07 -26.07 5.75
N ARG A 137 -19.94 -26.41 7.03
CA ARG A 137 -19.86 -25.45 8.15
C ARG A 137 -18.64 -24.55 7.99
N GLY A 138 -18.84 -23.23 8.07
CA GLY A 138 -17.78 -22.23 7.96
C GLY A 138 -17.31 -21.89 6.54
N ALA A 139 -17.79 -22.57 5.50
CA ALA A 139 -17.41 -22.26 4.11
C ALA A 139 -17.85 -20.86 3.66
N GLY A 140 -19.05 -20.42 4.10
CA GLY A 140 -19.54 -19.06 3.87
C GLY A 140 -18.64 -18.00 4.50
N ALA A 141 -18.28 -18.18 5.77
CA ALA A 141 -17.38 -17.28 6.49
C ALA A 141 -15.99 -17.22 5.83
N ALA A 142 -15.42 -18.36 5.44
CA ALA A 142 -14.13 -18.40 4.73
C ALA A 142 -14.20 -17.63 3.40
N ARG A 143 -15.28 -17.77 2.63
CA ARG A 143 -15.49 -17.00 1.38
C ARG A 143 -15.58 -15.50 1.64
N ILE A 144 -16.35 -15.09 2.65
CA ILE A 144 -16.52 -13.67 3.00
C ILE A 144 -15.20 -13.07 3.47
N LEU A 145 -14.43 -13.78 4.31
CA LEU A 145 -13.12 -13.31 4.78
C LEU A 145 -12.09 -13.25 3.63
N ALA A 146 -12.04 -14.25 2.76
CA ALA A 146 -11.15 -14.21 1.58
C ALA A 146 -11.52 -13.05 0.64
N ALA A 147 -12.81 -12.76 0.47
CA ALA A 147 -13.27 -11.58 -0.27
C ALA A 147 -12.93 -10.26 0.42
N ALA A 148 -12.98 -10.20 1.75
CA ALA A 148 -12.46 -9.06 2.51
C ALA A 148 -10.95 -8.90 2.35
N GLY A 149 -10.20 -10.00 2.22
CA GLY A 149 -8.78 -9.99 1.87
C GLY A 149 -8.49 -9.40 0.48
N VAL A 150 -9.36 -9.66 -0.51
CA VAL A 150 -9.28 -9.01 -1.83
C VAL A 150 -9.46 -7.49 -1.70
N LEU A 151 -10.44 -7.03 -0.92
CA LEU A 151 -10.61 -5.60 -0.64
C LEU A 151 -9.39 -5.02 0.06
N GLY A 152 -8.88 -5.69 1.11
CA GLY A 152 -7.69 -5.26 1.83
C GLY A 152 -6.49 -5.09 0.92
N ALA A 153 -6.14 -6.12 0.12
CA ALA A 153 -5.03 -6.04 -0.83
C ALA A 153 -5.17 -4.88 -1.82
N LEU A 154 -6.39 -4.59 -2.30
CA LEU A 154 -6.65 -3.49 -3.25
C LEU A 154 -6.75 -2.11 -2.58
N GLN A 155 -6.75 -2.03 -1.26
CA GLN A 155 -6.69 -0.79 -0.50
C GLN A 155 -5.28 -0.49 0.03
N VAL A 156 -4.39 -1.49 0.12
CA VAL A 156 -2.98 -1.25 0.49
C VAL A 156 -2.34 -0.15 -0.37
N PRO A 157 -2.48 -0.07 -1.70
CA PRO A 157 -1.83 0.99 -2.49
C PRO A 157 -2.17 2.43 -2.06
N VAL A 158 -3.22 2.66 -1.28
CA VAL A 158 -3.56 3.99 -0.77
C VAL A 158 -3.32 4.15 0.74
N LEU A 159 -2.69 3.17 1.38
CA LEU A 159 -2.36 3.16 2.80
C LEU A 159 -1.64 4.43 3.26
N GLU A 160 -0.60 4.85 2.53
CA GLU A 160 0.16 6.07 2.86
C GLU A 160 -0.73 7.31 2.88
N TYR A 161 -1.79 7.34 2.06
CA TYR A 161 -2.77 8.42 2.10
C TYR A 161 -3.73 8.26 3.27
N ASP A 162 -4.23 7.04 3.50
CA ASP A 162 -5.13 6.69 4.61
C ASP A 162 -4.53 7.09 5.97
N SER A 163 -3.20 6.97 6.13
CA SER A 163 -2.46 7.26 7.37
C SER A 163 -1.80 8.66 7.40
N ASP A 164 -2.16 9.54 6.48
CA ASP A 164 -1.66 10.92 6.39
C ASP A 164 -0.13 11.06 6.17
N VAL A 165 0.48 10.09 5.51
CA VAL A 165 1.91 10.07 5.16
C VAL A 165 2.15 9.98 3.63
N PRO A 166 1.46 10.79 2.81
CA PRO A 166 1.50 10.65 1.35
C PRO A 166 2.90 10.91 0.81
N GLN A 167 3.46 9.95 0.06
CA GLN A 167 4.76 10.14 -0.61
C GLN A 167 4.62 10.77 -1.99
N PHE A 168 3.48 10.53 -2.64
CA PHE A 168 3.12 11.05 -3.95
C PHE A 168 2.10 12.17 -3.83
N SER A 169 1.89 12.92 -4.92
CA SER A 169 0.86 13.97 -4.99
C SER A 169 -0.48 13.49 -4.43
N THR A 170 -1.15 14.32 -3.64
CA THR A 170 -2.49 14.02 -3.07
C THR A 170 -3.55 13.77 -4.14
N PHE A 171 -3.32 14.27 -5.36
CA PHE A 171 -4.19 14.03 -6.52
C PHE A 171 -4.42 12.54 -6.78
N TRP A 172 -3.41 11.70 -6.55
CA TRP A 172 -3.48 10.29 -6.88
C TRP A 172 -4.27 9.44 -5.90
N PHE A 173 -4.60 9.96 -4.72
CA PHE A 173 -5.34 9.20 -3.71
C PHE A 173 -6.68 8.67 -4.27
N LEU A 174 -7.56 9.57 -4.74
CA LEU A 174 -8.90 9.19 -5.18
C LEU A 174 -8.93 8.40 -6.51
N PRO A 175 -8.11 8.68 -7.54
CA PRO A 175 -8.00 7.85 -8.72
C PRO A 175 -7.55 6.42 -8.43
N VAL A 176 -6.57 6.22 -7.53
CA VAL A 176 -6.08 4.88 -7.18
C VAL A 176 -7.11 4.12 -6.35
N VAL A 177 -7.82 4.79 -5.42
CA VAL A 177 -9.01 4.23 -4.75
C VAL A 177 -10.03 3.73 -5.78
N ALA A 178 -10.38 4.58 -6.76
CA ALA A 178 -11.38 4.25 -7.78
C ALA A 178 -10.96 3.01 -8.59
N LEU A 179 -9.70 2.95 -9.02
CA LEU A 179 -9.14 1.79 -9.72
C LEU A 179 -9.23 0.53 -8.88
N GLY A 180 -8.76 0.57 -7.62
CA GLY A 180 -8.80 -0.56 -6.69
C GLY A 180 -10.22 -1.07 -6.47
N MET A 181 -11.18 -0.17 -6.28
CA MET A 181 -12.59 -0.52 -6.11
C MET A 181 -13.24 -1.08 -7.37
N CYS A 182 -12.87 -0.60 -8.56
CA CYS A 182 -13.33 -1.18 -9.82
C CYS A 182 -12.78 -2.61 -10.02
N VAL A 183 -11.50 -2.83 -9.75
CA VAL A 183 -10.90 -4.17 -9.79
C VAL A 183 -11.57 -5.11 -8.78
N ALA A 184 -11.80 -4.64 -7.55
CA ALA A 184 -12.50 -5.40 -6.51
C ALA A 184 -13.92 -5.77 -6.95
N ALA A 185 -14.68 -4.81 -7.48
CA ALA A 185 -16.03 -5.04 -7.98
C ALA A 185 -16.06 -6.10 -9.08
N ALA A 186 -15.14 -6.05 -10.05
CA ALA A 186 -15.05 -7.05 -11.12
C ALA A 186 -14.72 -8.45 -10.59
N LEU A 187 -13.69 -8.57 -9.74
CA LEU A 187 -13.28 -9.85 -9.16
C LEU A 187 -14.38 -10.47 -8.30
N LEU A 188 -14.99 -9.67 -7.42
CA LEU A 188 -15.98 -10.17 -6.46
C LEU A 188 -17.32 -10.48 -7.12
N ASP A 189 -17.71 -9.78 -8.19
CA ASP A 189 -18.92 -10.12 -8.96
C ASP A 189 -18.81 -11.49 -9.61
N ASP A 190 -17.64 -11.81 -10.18
CA ASP A 190 -17.38 -13.13 -10.77
C ASP A 190 -17.29 -14.23 -9.72
N LEU A 191 -16.61 -13.97 -8.59
CA LEU A 191 -16.23 -15.00 -7.63
C LEU A 191 -17.30 -15.28 -6.57
N LEU A 192 -18.09 -14.28 -6.17
CA LEU A 192 -19.10 -14.46 -5.13
C LEU A 192 -20.44 -14.93 -5.72
N PRO A 193 -21.06 -15.96 -5.14
CA PRO A 193 -22.32 -16.49 -5.68
C PRO A 193 -23.55 -15.62 -5.38
N ARG A 194 -23.44 -14.66 -4.45
CA ARG A 194 -24.57 -13.85 -3.97
C ARG A 194 -24.16 -12.42 -3.70
N ARG A 195 -25.05 -11.48 -4.01
CA ARG A 195 -24.87 -10.04 -3.74
C ARG A 195 -24.73 -9.73 -2.26
N SER A 196 -25.45 -10.45 -1.40
CA SER A 196 -25.31 -10.30 0.05
C SER A 196 -23.90 -10.65 0.55
N HIS A 197 -23.16 -11.53 -0.14
CA HIS A 197 -21.78 -11.82 0.22
C HIS A 197 -20.84 -10.66 -0.14
N LEU A 198 -21.12 -9.88 -1.19
CA LEU A 198 -20.35 -8.69 -1.53
C LEU A 198 -20.43 -7.65 -0.41
N LEU A 199 -21.66 -7.37 0.06
CA LEU A 199 -21.88 -6.45 1.17
C LEU A 199 -21.32 -6.99 2.48
N ALA A 200 -21.45 -8.29 2.74
CA ALA A 200 -20.83 -8.91 3.90
C ALA A 200 -19.29 -8.83 3.86
N ALA A 201 -18.66 -9.00 2.70
CA ALA A 201 -17.22 -8.85 2.54
C ALA A 201 -16.78 -7.39 2.80
N GLY A 202 -17.53 -6.41 2.29
CA GLY A 202 -17.33 -5.00 2.61
C GLY A 202 -17.43 -4.73 4.11
N ALA A 203 -18.47 -5.24 4.77
CA ALA A 203 -18.68 -5.05 6.20
C ALA A 203 -17.58 -5.71 7.05
N VAL A 204 -17.14 -6.92 6.68
CA VAL A 204 -16.03 -7.62 7.34
C VAL A 204 -14.72 -6.86 7.14
N TYR A 205 -14.44 -6.36 5.94
CA TYR A 205 -13.26 -5.52 5.71
C TYR A 205 -13.29 -4.23 6.55
N THR A 206 -14.42 -3.51 6.58
CA THR A 206 -14.58 -2.32 7.42
C THR A 206 -14.38 -2.66 8.91
N ALA A 207 -14.91 -3.80 9.38
CA ALA A 207 -14.70 -4.25 10.75
C ALA A 207 -13.23 -4.57 11.04
N LEU A 208 -12.52 -5.24 10.12
CA LEU A 208 -11.09 -5.53 10.26
C LEU A 208 -10.27 -4.23 10.32
N ARG A 209 -10.61 -3.22 9.50
CA ARG A 209 -9.99 -1.89 9.56
C ARG A 209 -10.26 -1.19 10.89
N ALA A 210 -11.49 -1.22 11.39
CA ALA A 210 -11.83 -0.65 12.69
C ALA A 210 -11.07 -1.36 13.84
N VAL A 211 -10.90 -2.68 13.77
CA VAL A 211 -10.08 -3.44 14.73
C VAL A 211 -8.60 -3.03 14.64
N ALA A 212 -8.06 -2.86 13.43
CA ALA A 212 -6.69 -2.36 13.26
C ALA A 212 -6.53 -0.96 13.87
N VAL A 213 -7.44 -0.02 13.59
CA VAL A 213 -7.41 1.32 14.20
C VAL A 213 -7.52 1.26 15.72
N GLY A 214 -8.41 0.44 16.27
CA GLY A 214 -8.52 0.22 17.71
C GLY A 214 -7.24 -0.35 18.32
N PHE A 215 -6.59 -1.29 17.64
CA PHE A 215 -5.30 -1.84 18.04
C PHE A 215 -4.19 -0.78 18.06
N LEU A 216 -4.10 0.07 17.04
CA LEU A 216 -3.14 1.18 16.99
C LEU A 216 -3.38 2.17 18.14
N ALA A 217 -4.63 2.54 18.37
CA ALA A 217 -5.01 3.44 19.47
C ALA A 217 -4.63 2.88 20.84
N LEU A 218 -4.87 1.58 21.07
CA LEU A 218 -4.52 0.91 22.33
C LEU A 218 -3.02 0.90 22.60
N LEU A 219 -2.21 0.89 21.55
CA LEU A 219 -0.74 0.88 21.64
C LEU A 219 -0.11 2.27 21.50
N GLY A 220 -0.92 3.32 21.34
CA GLY A 220 -0.43 4.70 21.23
C GLY A 220 0.28 5.01 19.91
N PHE A 221 -0.04 4.28 18.84
CA PHE A 221 0.46 4.56 17.49
C PHE A 221 -0.45 5.55 16.74
N SER A 222 0.12 6.23 15.75
CA SER A 222 -0.58 7.02 14.75
C SER A 222 -1.72 6.22 14.13
N LEU A 223 -2.90 6.85 14.09
CA LEU A 223 -4.10 6.25 13.54
C LEU A 223 -4.17 6.44 12.02
N THR A 224 -5.15 5.79 11.41
CA THR A 224 -5.37 5.74 9.96
C THR A 224 -6.88 5.76 9.69
N ALA A 225 -7.32 6.32 8.56
CA ALA A 225 -8.73 6.36 8.22
C ALA A 225 -9.33 4.96 7.95
N VAL A 226 -10.60 4.79 8.31
CA VAL A 226 -11.38 3.64 7.87
C VAL A 226 -12.05 4.00 6.53
N PRO A 227 -11.71 3.32 5.42
CA PRO A 227 -12.21 3.66 4.10
C PRO A 227 -13.71 3.31 3.94
N PRO A 228 -14.51 4.17 3.27
CA PRO A 228 -15.94 4.00 3.08
C PRO A 228 -16.29 3.04 1.93
N VAL A 229 -15.78 1.80 1.98
CA VAL A 229 -16.03 0.84 0.89
C VAL A 229 -17.51 0.45 0.77
N LEU A 230 -18.25 0.41 1.89
CA LEU A 230 -19.62 -0.09 1.96
C LEU A 230 -20.61 0.73 1.12
N PRO A 231 -20.68 2.07 1.21
CA PRO A 231 -21.52 2.90 0.33
C PRO A 231 -21.30 2.61 -1.15
N LEU A 232 -20.04 2.45 -1.58
CA LEU A 232 -19.75 2.17 -2.99
C LEU A 232 -20.19 0.75 -3.40
N LEU A 233 -19.94 -0.24 -2.55
CA LEU A 233 -20.38 -1.62 -2.80
C LEU A 233 -21.90 -1.76 -2.82
N LEU A 234 -22.64 -0.94 -2.05
CA LEU A 234 -24.09 -0.84 -2.12
C LEU A 234 -24.56 -0.36 -3.50
N VAL A 235 -23.91 0.64 -4.08
CA VAL A 235 -24.21 1.10 -5.45
C VAL A 235 -23.92 0.01 -6.47
N VAL A 236 -22.77 -0.67 -6.37
CA VAL A 236 -22.41 -1.79 -7.26
C VAL A 236 -23.45 -2.92 -7.17
N ALA A 237 -23.93 -3.23 -5.97
CA ALA A 237 -24.96 -4.25 -5.73
C ALA A 237 -26.33 -3.83 -6.27
N ALA A 238 -26.71 -2.55 -6.12
CA ALA A 238 -27.96 -2.00 -6.64
C ALA A 238 -28.01 -2.00 -8.17
N LEU A 239 -26.86 -1.77 -8.82
CA LEU A 239 -26.72 -1.77 -10.28
C LEU A 239 -26.46 -3.16 -10.87
N HIS A 240 -26.55 -4.26 -10.11
CA HIS A 240 -26.17 -5.59 -10.58
C HIS A 240 -26.95 -6.07 -11.82
N ALA A 241 -28.17 -5.59 -12.06
CA ALA A 241 -28.93 -5.90 -13.28
C ALA A 241 -28.39 -5.20 -14.54
N ARG A 242 -27.43 -4.28 -14.39
CA ARG A 242 -26.81 -3.54 -15.50
C ARG A 242 -25.52 -4.25 -15.98
N PRO A 243 -25.09 -4.00 -17.23
CA PRO A 243 -23.83 -4.53 -17.73
C PRO A 243 -22.64 -4.15 -16.83
N LEU A 244 -21.67 -5.05 -16.66
CA LEU A 244 -20.52 -4.81 -15.77
C LEU A 244 -19.77 -3.53 -16.16
N ALA A 245 -19.58 -3.26 -17.44
CA ALA A 245 -18.91 -2.04 -17.91
C ALA A 245 -19.58 -0.75 -17.38
N LEU A 246 -20.92 -0.70 -17.36
CA LEU A 246 -21.65 0.45 -16.80
C LEU A 246 -21.50 0.52 -15.28
N ARG A 247 -21.56 -0.63 -14.60
CA ARG A 247 -21.36 -0.71 -13.15
C ARG A 247 -19.98 -0.21 -12.74
N LEU A 248 -18.94 -0.62 -13.47
CA LEU A 248 -17.56 -0.20 -13.23
C LEU A 248 -17.32 1.28 -13.55
N LEU A 249 -17.88 1.78 -14.66
CA LEU A 249 -17.85 3.22 -14.97
C LEU A 249 -18.48 4.05 -13.85
N VAL A 250 -19.68 3.67 -13.40
CA VAL A 250 -20.40 4.39 -12.33
C VAL A 250 -19.66 4.26 -11.00
N ALA A 251 -19.19 3.07 -10.63
CA ALA A 251 -18.43 2.87 -9.41
C ALA A 251 -17.13 3.68 -9.41
N GLY A 252 -16.40 3.69 -10.53
CA GLY A 252 -15.18 4.48 -10.67
C GLY A 252 -15.43 5.97 -10.56
N ALA A 253 -16.48 6.49 -11.19
CA ALA A 253 -16.84 7.91 -11.11
C ALA A 253 -17.37 8.32 -9.73
N LEU A 254 -18.09 7.43 -9.03
CA LEU A 254 -18.64 7.71 -7.70
C LEU A 254 -17.62 7.52 -6.57
N ALA A 255 -16.59 6.70 -6.76
CA ALA A 255 -15.61 6.43 -5.71
C ALA A 255 -14.98 7.72 -5.12
N PRO A 256 -14.49 8.69 -5.93
CA PRO A 256 -14.00 9.97 -5.40
C PRO A 256 -15.06 10.76 -4.63
N LEU A 257 -16.31 10.76 -5.11
CA LEU A 257 -17.43 11.49 -4.48
C LEU A 257 -17.86 10.86 -3.15
N VAL A 258 -17.69 9.54 -3.01
CA VAL A 258 -17.92 8.81 -1.76
C VAL A 258 -16.75 9.01 -0.80
N TRP A 259 -15.51 8.92 -1.26
CA TRP A 259 -14.33 9.03 -0.38
C TRP A 259 -14.15 10.43 0.18
N TRP A 260 -14.22 11.45 -0.68
CA TRP A 260 -13.90 12.83 -0.30
C TRP A 260 -14.60 13.32 0.99
N PRO A 261 -15.93 13.22 1.17
CA PRO A 261 -16.57 13.63 2.41
C PRO A 261 -16.14 12.80 3.64
N PHE A 262 -15.78 11.53 3.46
CA PHE A 262 -15.25 10.70 4.56
C PHE A 262 -13.83 11.06 4.93
N LEU A 263 -13.02 11.55 3.99
CA LEU A 263 -11.70 12.08 4.29
C LEU A 263 -11.80 13.38 5.10
N GLU A 264 -12.73 14.27 4.75
CA GLU A 264 -12.99 15.49 5.53
C GLU A 264 -13.42 15.17 6.97
N LEU A 265 -14.32 14.19 7.13
CA LEU A 265 -14.77 13.72 8.46
C LEU A 265 -13.66 13.07 9.30
N GLN A 266 -12.62 12.53 8.65
CA GLN A 266 -11.48 11.86 9.29
C GLN A 266 -10.18 12.67 9.11
N SER A 267 -10.28 13.98 8.86
CA SER A 267 -9.15 14.85 8.48
C SER A 267 -8.00 14.89 9.49
N ALA A 268 -8.23 14.49 10.74
CA ALA A 268 -7.20 14.38 11.77
C ALA A 268 -6.25 13.19 11.59
N VAL A 269 -6.62 12.18 10.79
CA VAL A 269 -5.88 10.91 10.69
C VAL A 269 -5.60 10.49 9.24
N THR A 270 -5.95 11.31 8.26
CA THR A 270 -5.85 10.96 6.84
C THR A 270 -5.48 12.15 5.96
N THR A 271 -5.02 11.84 4.75
CA THR A 271 -4.70 12.86 3.76
C THR A 271 -5.96 13.53 3.23
N VAL A 272 -6.13 14.82 3.52
CA VAL A 272 -7.18 15.64 2.94
C VAL A 272 -6.86 15.99 1.48
N VAL A 273 -7.78 15.65 0.58
CA VAL A 273 -7.66 15.93 -0.85
C VAL A 273 -8.37 17.25 -1.16
N PRO A 274 -7.70 18.25 -1.75
CA PRO A 274 -8.35 19.51 -2.12
C PRO A 274 -9.55 19.30 -3.05
N VAL A 275 -10.68 19.94 -2.75
CA VAL A 275 -11.93 19.83 -3.56
C VAL A 275 -11.71 20.14 -5.04
N ALA A 276 -10.75 21.01 -5.38
CA ALA A 276 -10.39 21.36 -6.76
C ALA A 276 -9.86 20.16 -7.56
N GLN A 277 -9.35 19.12 -6.90
CA GLN A 277 -8.86 17.89 -7.54
C GLN A 277 -10.00 16.89 -7.83
N LEU A 278 -11.18 17.08 -7.23
CA LEU A 278 -12.30 16.14 -7.30
C LEU A 278 -12.85 15.93 -8.74
N PRO A 279 -13.05 16.97 -9.58
CA PRO A 279 -13.53 16.77 -10.95
C PRO A 279 -12.59 15.89 -11.78
N GLY A 280 -11.27 16.12 -11.68
CA GLY A 280 -10.26 15.31 -12.35
C GLY A 280 -10.25 13.86 -11.85
N ALA A 281 -10.37 13.67 -10.52
CA ALA A 281 -10.45 12.35 -9.93
C ALA A 281 -11.70 11.56 -10.38
N VAL A 282 -12.86 12.21 -10.50
CA VAL A 282 -14.11 11.58 -11.00
C VAL A 282 -13.95 11.10 -12.43
N VAL A 283 -13.37 11.93 -13.31
CA VAL A 283 -13.11 11.57 -14.71
C VAL A 283 -12.15 10.39 -14.79
N LEU A 284 -11.00 10.47 -14.09
CA LEU A 284 -10.02 9.38 -14.08
C LEU A 284 -10.58 8.09 -13.46
N GLY A 285 -11.40 8.20 -12.42
CA GLY A 285 -12.07 7.06 -11.81
C GLY A 285 -13.03 6.37 -12.79
N GLY A 286 -13.85 7.14 -13.51
CA GLY A 286 -14.71 6.59 -14.57
C GLY A 286 -13.92 5.91 -15.70
N LEU A 287 -12.83 6.53 -16.15
CA LEU A 287 -11.90 5.94 -17.13
C LEU A 287 -11.24 4.66 -16.60
N ALA A 288 -10.85 4.62 -15.33
CA ALA A 288 -10.33 3.42 -14.68
C ALA A 288 -11.38 2.30 -14.67
N GLY A 289 -12.66 2.62 -14.42
CA GLY A 289 -13.76 1.65 -14.52
C GLY A 289 -13.92 1.06 -15.92
N LEU A 290 -13.91 1.90 -16.97
CA LEU A 290 -13.94 1.44 -18.36
C LEU A 290 -12.72 0.60 -18.71
N LEU A 291 -11.55 1.01 -18.24
CA LEU A 291 -10.31 0.28 -18.39
C LEU A 291 -10.44 -1.14 -17.80
N VAL A 292 -10.88 -1.26 -16.56
CA VAL A 292 -11.07 -2.57 -15.91
C VAL A 292 -12.06 -3.41 -16.71
N ALA A 293 -13.13 -2.82 -17.24
CA ALA A 293 -14.09 -3.52 -18.11
C ALA A 293 -13.45 -4.05 -19.42
N VAL A 294 -12.50 -3.31 -20.00
CA VAL A 294 -11.74 -3.75 -21.19
C VAL A 294 -10.79 -4.89 -20.86
N VAL A 295 -10.04 -4.78 -19.76
CA VAL A 295 -9.07 -5.81 -19.32
C VAL A 295 -9.79 -7.09 -18.90
N HIS A 296 -10.92 -6.96 -18.21
CA HIS A 296 -11.80 -8.08 -17.87
C HIS A 296 -12.44 -8.71 -19.12
N GLY A 297 -12.64 -7.93 -20.18
CA GLY A 297 -13.08 -8.40 -21.51
C GLY A 297 -14.56 -8.22 -21.79
N ASP A 298 -15.28 -7.46 -20.96
CA ASP A 298 -16.69 -7.12 -21.14
C ASP A 298 -16.89 -5.95 -22.10
N LEU A 299 -15.89 -5.08 -22.23
CA LEU A 299 -15.87 -4.02 -23.24
C LEU A 299 -14.79 -4.33 -24.30
N ARG A 300 -15.17 -4.29 -25.58
CA ARG A 300 -14.25 -4.50 -26.71
C ARG A 300 -14.07 -3.18 -27.46
N LEU A 301 -12.85 -2.62 -27.41
CA LEU A 301 -12.53 -1.33 -28.04
C LEU A 301 -12.42 -1.38 -29.58
N SER A 302 -12.27 -2.57 -30.19
CA SER A 302 -12.22 -2.77 -31.65
C SER A 302 -12.52 -4.23 -32.01
N GLY A 303 -12.72 -4.52 -33.30
CA GLY A 303 -13.14 -5.83 -33.85
C GLY A 303 -12.38 -7.07 -33.34
N PRO A 304 -12.89 -8.29 -33.61
CA PRO A 304 -12.52 -9.54 -32.93
C PRO A 304 -11.05 -10.00 -33.05
N ARG A 305 -10.18 -9.27 -33.75
CA ARG A 305 -8.81 -9.67 -34.11
C ARG A 305 -7.68 -8.84 -33.49
N ALA A 306 -7.95 -7.75 -32.76
CA ALA A 306 -6.87 -7.01 -32.09
C ALA A 306 -6.33 -7.85 -30.91
N PRO A 307 -5.03 -8.20 -30.87
CA PRO A 307 -4.47 -8.99 -29.79
C PRO A 307 -4.60 -8.24 -28.46
N LEU A 308 -4.94 -8.95 -27.39
CA LEU A 308 -5.12 -8.39 -26.04
C LEU A 308 -3.89 -7.58 -25.57
N ALA A 309 -2.71 -7.95 -26.05
CA ALA A 309 -1.45 -7.24 -25.83
C ALA A 309 -1.51 -5.78 -26.33
N ALA A 310 -2.13 -5.50 -27.47
CA ALA A 310 -2.26 -4.13 -27.99
C ALA A 310 -3.22 -3.28 -27.12
N ARG A 311 -4.27 -3.90 -26.58
CA ARG A 311 -5.22 -3.24 -25.66
C ARG A 311 -4.56 -2.96 -24.30
N ALA A 312 -3.84 -3.94 -23.75
CA ALA A 312 -3.05 -3.76 -22.53
C ALA A 312 -1.94 -2.72 -22.73
N MET A 313 -1.29 -2.68 -23.89
CA MET A 313 -0.24 -1.70 -24.21
C MET A 313 -0.77 -0.27 -24.33
N ALA A 314 -1.95 -0.04 -24.92
CA ALA A 314 -2.55 1.29 -24.98
C ALA A 314 -2.90 1.82 -23.57
N VAL A 315 -3.37 0.92 -22.71
CA VAL A 315 -3.67 1.21 -21.30
C VAL A 315 -2.40 1.51 -20.52
N VAL A 316 -1.38 0.65 -20.65
CA VAL A 316 -0.08 0.82 -20.01
C VAL A 316 0.57 2.11 -20.48
N ALA A 317 0.46 2.47 -21.77
CA ALA A 317 0.92 3.74 -22.29
C ALA A 317 0.19 4.94 -21.67
N VAL A 318 -1.13 4.89 -21.49
CA VAL A 318 -1.88 5.94 -20.79
C VAL A 318 -1.44 6.04 -19.32
N VAL A 319 -1.34 4.92 -18.61
CA VAL A 319 -0.88 4.90 -17.21
C VAL A 319 0.55 5.44 -17.09
N ILE A 320 1.46 5.06 -17.98
CA ILE A 320 2.84 5.57 -18.03
C ILE A 320 2.86 7.07 -18.31
N VAL A 321 2.07 7.57 -19.27
CA VAL A 321 2.02 9.01 -19.59
C VAL A 321 1.51 9.82 -18.40
N VAL A 322 0.49 9.32 -17.69
CA VAL A 322 -0.03 10.03 -16.52
C VAL A 322 0.94 9.95 -15.32
N LEU A 323 1.62 8.81 -15.12
CA LEU A 323 2.66 8.68 -14.07
C LEU A 323 3.92 9.52 -14.38
N ALA A 324 4.34 9.60 -15.65
CA ALA A 324 5.50 10.39 -16.08
C ALA A 324 5.31 11.90 -15.91
N GLY A 325 4.06 12.39 -15.83
CA GLY A 325 3.74 13.78 -15.53
C GLY A 325 3.64 14.12 -14.04
N SER A 326 3.88 13.16 -13.15
CA SER A 326 3.72 13.36 -11.70
C SER A 326 4.96 14.01 -11.07
N PRO A 327 4.76 14.90 -10.06
CA PRO A 327 5.88 15.45 -9.30
C PRO A 327 6.70 14.32 -8.62
N PRO A 328 7.99 14.56 -8.36
CA PRO A 328 8.86 13.56 -7.73
C PRO A 328 8.33 13.14 -6.36
N THR A 329 8.71 11.96 -5.90
CA THR A 329 8.36 11.43 -4.57
C THR A 329 8.92 12.30 -3.45
N ALA A 330 8.17 12.43 -2.36
CA ALA A 330 8.57 13.25 -1.22
C ALA A 330 9.74 12.65 -0.43
N TRP A 331 9.88 11.31 -0.40
CA TRP A 331 10.87 10.63 0.45
C TRP A 331 10.79 11.09 1.91
N ALA A 332 9.55 11.15 2.41
CA ALA A 332 9.19 11.71 3.70
C ALA A 332 9.03 10.66 4.80
N HIS A 333 8.48 9.48 4.46
CA HIS A 333 8.18 8.38 5.40
C HIS A 333 9.31 7.35 5.40
N ASP A 334 9.50 6.69 6.55
CA ASP A 334 10.67 5.84 6.86
C ASP A 334 12.07 6.48 6.75
N PRO A 335 12.29 7.77 7.09
CA PRO A 335 13.64 8.29 7.23
C PRO A 335 14.24 7.73 8.53
N GLY A 336 15.56 7.58 8.64
CA GLY A 336 16.16 7.00 9.86
C GLY A 336 17.33 6.07 9.64
N GLN A 337 17.54 5.61 8.42
CA GLN A 337 18.39 4.46 8.22
C GLN A 337 19.80 4.83 7.76
N GLY A 338 20.76 4.59 8.65
CA GLY A 338 22.19 4.72 8.40
C GLY A 338 22.95 4.39 9.67
N GLN A 339 24.27 4.50 9.64
CA GLN A 339 25.04 4.43 10.88
C GLN A 339 24.63 5.61 11.76
N GLU A 340 24.18 5.32 12.97
CA GLU A 340 23.94 6.33 13.99
C GLU A 340 25.28 7.01 14.32
N VAL A 341 25.32 8.32 14.16
CA VAL A 341 26.52 9.11 14.46
C VAL A 341 26.44 9.64 15.89
N ARG A 342 25.28 10.20 16.26
CA ARG A 342 25.08 10.78 17.59
C ARG A 342 23.59 10.89 17.93
N GLU A 343 23.19 10.43 19.12
CA GLU A 343 21.83 10.63 19.62
C GLU A 343 21.68 12.00 20.30
N GLY A 344 20.56 12.68 20.06
CA GLY A 344 20.21 13.92 20.74
C GLY A 344 18.71 14.11 20.90
N GLU A 345 18.32 15.15 21.61
CA GLU A 345 16.91 15.53 21.75
C GLU A 345 16.50 16.39 20.55
N LEU A 346 15.62 15.85 19.71
CA LEU A 346 15.03 16.55 18.58
C LEU A 346 13.64 17.07 18.96
N ARG A 347 13.37 18.32 18.62
CA ARG A 347 12.08 18.97 18.82
C ARG A 347 11.60 19.60 17.53
N VAL A 348 10.34 19.37 17.20
CA VAL A 348 9.64 20.03 16.09
C VAL A 348 8.40 20.71 16.63
N GLN A 349 8.26 21.99 16.34
CA GLN A 349 7.09 22.80 16.68
C GLN A 349 6.50 23.35 15.40
N ARG A 350 5.31 22.88 15.07
CA ARG A 350 4.55 23.37 13.92
C ARG A 350 3.49 24.35 14.38
N GLU A 351 3.46 25.52 13.75
CA GLU A 351 2.50 26.58 14.03
C GLU A 351 2.11 27.23 12.69
N GLY A 352 0.84 27.05 12.30
CA GLY A 352 0.34 27.46 10.99
C GLY A 352 1.16 26.88 9.84
N GLY A 353 1.53 27.73 8.87
CA GLY A 353 2.30 27.32 7.68
C GLY A 353 3.82 27.19 7.90
N SER A 354 4.28 27.06 9.15
CA SER A 354 5.71 26.99 9.49
C SER A 354 6.02 25.90 10.51
N ALA A 355 7.21 25.31 10.39
CA ALA A 355 7.74 24.38 11.38
C ALA A 355 9.14 24.82 11.81
N ARG A 356 9.34 24.87 13.14
CA ARG A 356 10.63 25.11 13.77
C ARG A 356 11.22 23.78 14.20
N VAL A 357 12.46 23.52 13.80
CA VAL A 357 13.23 22.35 14.23
C VAL A 357 14.34 22.79 15.17
N ALA A 358 14.53 22.05 16.24
CA ALA A 358 15.63 22.24 17.18
C ALA A 358 16.17 20.89 17.63
N MET A 359 17.45 20.61 17.36
CA MET A 359 18.14 19.42 17.85
C MET A 359 19.21 19.82 18.86
N LEU A 360 19.26 19.15 20.00
CA LEU A 360 20.33 19.28 20.98
C LEU A 360 21.12 17.97 21.06
N LEU A 361 22.35 18.02 20.59
CA LEU A 361 23.30 16.92 20.62
C LEU A 361 24.28 17.07 21.79
N PRO A 362 24.72 15.97 22.42
CA PRO A 362 25.77 16.01 23.43
C PRO A 362 27.12 16.42 22.81
N GLY A 363 27.96 17.07 23.61
CA GLY A 363 29.30 17.53 23.19
C GLY A 363 29.28 18.78 22.30
N ARG A 364 30.45 19.15 21.76
CA ARG A 364 30.59 20.30 20.85
C ARG A 364 30.12 19.96 19.44
N CYS A 365 29.91 21.01 18.64
CA CYS A 365 29.56 20.91 17.23
C CYS A 365 30.72 20.58 16.30
N ASP A 366 31.92 20.32 16.84
CA ASP A 366 33.11 20.01 16.06
C ASP A 366 32.84 18.84 15.10
N GLY A 367 33.20 19.02 13.83
CA GLY A 367 32.98 18.04 12.77
C GLY A 367 31.55 17.99 12.22
N LEU A 368 30.67 18.92 12.58
CA LEU A 368 29.34 19.06 11.98
C LEU A 368 29.21 20.38 11.21
N VAL A 369 28.67 20.31 10.00
CA VAL A 369 28.35 21.47 9.16
C VAL A 369 26.85 21.50 8.93
N ALA A 370 26.17 22.59 9.31
CA ALA A 370 24.74 22.72 9.04
C ALA A 370 24.48 22.82 7.53
N GLU A 371 23.47 22.10 7.04
CA GLU A 371 23.09 22.12 5.62
C GLU A 371 21.75 22.82 5.45
N SER A 372 20.65 22.21 5.91
CA SER A 372 19.33 22.82 5.81
C SER A 372 18.33 22.21 6.78
N THR A 373 17.21 22.90 7.01
CA THR A 373 16.01 22.26 7.54
C THR A 373 15.07 21.97 6.39
N VAL A 374 14.48 20.78 6.38
CA VAL A 374 13.65 20.31 5.27
C VAL A 374 12.30 19.85 5.79
N ALA A 375 11.22 20.12 5.06
CA ALA A 375 9.92 19.51 5.29
C ALA A 375 9.47 18.76 4.02
N ARG A 376 9.12 17.48 4.16
CA ARG A 376 8.73 16.59 3.05
C ARG A 376 7.30 16.08 3.24
N ARG A 377 6.47 16.15 2.18
CA ARG A 377 5.08 15.62 2.10
C ARG A 377 4.56 15.64 0.66
N ALA A 378 3.84 14.61 0.24
CA ALA A 378 3.04 14.56 -1.00
C ALA A 378 3.76 15.03 -2.28
N GLY A 379 4.97 14.52 -2.51
CA GLY A 379 5.85 14.94 -3.60
C GLY A 379 6.42 16.37 -3.50
N ARG A 380 6.32 17.01 -2.32
CA ARG A 380 6.87 18.35 -2.06
C ARG A 380 8.00 18.27 -1.06
N THR A 381 9.07 19.00 -1.35
CA THR A 381 10.20 19.24 -0.45
C THR A 381 10.37 20.74 -0.28
N LEU A 382 10.19 21.23 0.95
CA LEU A 382 10.40 22.63 1.33
C LEU A 382 11.70 22.74 2.13
N ARG A 383 12.46 23.79 1.90
CA ARG A 383 13.75 24.01 2.58
C ARG A 383 13.76 25.34 3.31
N GLY A 384 14.51 25.38 4.39
CA GLY A 384 14.84 26.59 5.14
C GLY A 384 16.26 26.50 5.71
N ASP A 385 16.73 27.62 6.26
CA ASP A 385 18.08 27.68 6.80
C ASP A 385 18.19 26.92 8.12
N LEU A 386 19.30 26.19 8.27
CA LEU A 386 19.70 25.56 9.53
C LEU A 386 20.95 26.24 10.05
N SER A 387 20.94 26.56 11.33
CA SER A 387 22.08 27.14 12.03
C SER A 387 22.56 26.18 13.10
N LEU A 388 23.86 26.18 13.35
CA LEU A 388 24.51 25.32 14.32
C LEU A 388 25.35 26.18 15.28
N ARG A 389 25.20 25.94 16.58
CA ARG A 389 25.85 26.72 17.64
C ARG A 389 26.23 25.84 18.83
N ASP A 390 27.43 26.02 19.34
CA ASP A 390 27.82 25.51 20.65
C ASP A 390 27.03 26.24 21.75
N THR A 391 26.49 25.47 22.69
CA THR A 391 25.81 25.96 23.89
C THR A 391 26.38 25.30 25.13
N SER A 392 26.05 25.83 26.32
CA SER A 392 26.44 25.18 27.59
C SER A 392 25.89 23.75 27.74
N GLY A 393 24.80 23.42 27.03
CA GLY A 393 24.17 22.10 27.03
C GLY A 393 24.62 21.18 25.90
N GLY A 394 25.57 21.60 25.05
CA GLY A 394 26.05 20.84 23.89
C GLY A 394 25.80 21.55 22.56
N CYS A 395 25.84 20.79 21.47
CA CYS A 395 25.70 21.28 20.11
C CYS A 395 24.22 21.45 19.75
N ARG A 396 23.82 22.68 19.40
CA ARG A 396 22.43 22.99 19.05
C ARG A 396 22.30 23.28 17.56
N LEU A 397 21.41 22.55 16.90
CA LEU A 397 20.97 22.79 15.53
C LEU A 397 19.57 23.41 15.58
N THR A 398 19.35 24.55 14.91
CA THR A 398 18.06 25.24 14.88
C THR A 398 17.75 25.79 13.50
N GLY A 399 16.53 25.53 13.02
CA GLY A 399 16.07 25.98 11.71
C GLY A 399 14.57 26.24 11.67
N THR A 400 14.12 26.91 10.61
CA THR A 400 12.69 27.10 10.35
C THR A 400 12.38 26.89 8.86
N VAL A 401 11.36 26.10 8.59
CA VAL A 401 10.81 25.88 7.25
C VAL A 401 9.40 26.47 7.17
N ARG A 402 9.05 27.08 6.04
CA ARG A 402 7.78 27.80 5.81
C ARG A 402 7.08 27.29 4.55
N GLY A 403 5.79 27.59 4.42
CA GLY A 403 4.98 27.21 3.26
C GLY A 403 4.35 25.82 3.39
N LEU A 404 4.28 25.29 4.61
CA LEU A 404 3.62 24.02 4.90
C LEU A 404 2.11 24.19 4.70
N GLY A 405 1.49 23.24 3.99
CA GLY A 405 0.03 23.10 3.92
C GLY A 405 -0.47 22.18 5.04
N SER A 406 -1.78 21.92 5.10
CA SER A 406 -2.39 21.06 6.13
C SER A 406 -1.95 19.58 6.08
N GLY A 407 -2.19 18.87 7.19
CA GLY A 407 -1.86 17.46 7.40
C GLY A 407 -0.40 17.26 7.76
N ARG A 408 0.01 16.05 8.15
CA ARG A 408 1.33 15.72 8.72
C ARG A 408 2.50 15.94 7.75
N TRP A 409 3.52 16.67 8.20
CA TRP A 409 4.79 16.84 7.49
C TRP A 409 5.91 16.16 8.26
N PHE A 410 6.88 15.58 7.55
CA PHE A 410 8.12 15.11 8.14
C PHE A 410 9.14 16.24 8.08
N VAL A 411 9.61 16.69 9.23
CA VAL A 411 10.50 17.85 9.37
C VAL A 411 11.87 17.38 9.82
N TYR A 412 12.90 17.81 9.10
CA TYR A 412 14.27 17.33 9.18
C TYR A 412 15.23 18.44 9.59
N ALA A 413 16.26 18.05 10.32
CA ALA A 413 17.51 18.79 10.45
C ALA A 413 18.58 18.03 9.65
N GLU A 414 19.07 18.63 8.57
CA GLU A 414 20.12 18.07 7.71
C GLU A 414 21.46 18.76 7.99
N ALA A 415 22.50 17.95 8.17
CA ALA A 415 23.87 18.40 8.40
C ALA A 415 24.84 17.55 7.60
N ARG A 416 26.13 17.87 7.67
CA ARG A 416 27.21 17.03 7.16
C ARG A 416 28.23 16.76 8.25
N ASP A 417 28.86 15.60 8.18
CA ASP A 417 30.03 15.33 9.01
C ASP A 417 31.31 15.99 8.46
N GLY A 418 32.43 15.81 9.15
CA GLY A 418 33.73 16.36 8.76
C GLY A 418 34.29 15.79 7.44
N GLU A 419 33.73 14.68 6.95
CA GLU A 419 34.06 14.07 5.65
C GLU A 419 33.10 14.56 4.54
N GLY A 420 32.11 15.39 4.88
CA GLY A 420 31.11 15.90 3.95
C GLY A 420 29.95 14.93 3.68
N ARG A 421 29.82 13.83 4.42
CA ARG A 421 28.73 12.87 4.25
C ARG A 421 27.42 13.44 4.81
N PRO A 422 26.27 13.21 4.14
CA PRO A 422 25.00 13.76 4.58
C PRO A 422 24.51 13.07 5.86
N LEU A 423 24.04 13.88 6.80
CA LEU A 423 23.43 13.48 8.06
C LEU A 423 22.02 14.05 8.14
N GLU A 424 21.08 13.30 8.68
CA GLU A 424 19.75 13.81 8.96
C GLU A 424 19.17 13.24 10.25
N ALA A 425 18.24 14.01 10.83
CA ALA A 425 17.36 13.60 11.93
C ALA A 425 16.00 14.24 11.69
N TRP A 426 14.92 13.59 12.09
CA TRP A 426 13.56 14.00 11.72
C TRP A 426 12.53 13.71 12.80
N LEU A 427 11.40 14.42 12.74
CA LEU A 427 10.16 14.06 13.43
C LEU A 427 8.96 14.33 12.52
N PRO A 428 7.89 13.51 12.61
CA PRO A 428 6.62 13.88 12.03
C PRO A 428 5.99 14.98 12.88
N ALA A 429 5.29 15.91 12.22
CA ALA A 429 4.55 16.97 12.90
C ALA A 429 3.24 17.26 12.15
N SER A 430 2.13 17.06 12.83
CA SER A 430 0.78 17.42 12.40
C SER A 430 0.51 18.90 12.62
N ASP A 431 -0.65 19.39 12.18
CA ASP A 431 -1.04 20.79 12.38
C ASP A 431 -1.06 21.13 13.88
N ASP A 432 -0.42 22.25 14.23
CA ASP A 432 -0.29 22.79 15.60
C ASP A 432 0.33 21.82 16.63
N GLU A 433 1.09 20.83 16.16
CA GLU A 433 1.75 19.83 17.00
C GLU A 433 3.12 20.29 17.53
N ARG A 434 3.43 19.85 18.75
CA ARG A 434 4.76 19.97 19.36
C ARG A 434 5.27 18.57 19.67
N ALA A 435 6.20 18.09 18.87
CA ALA A 435 6.86 16.80 19.05
C ALA A 435 8.26 17.00 19.64
N ALA A 436 8.63 16.16 20.60
CA ALA A 436 9.96 16.13 21.20
C ALA A 436 10.33 14.69 21.52
N GLU A 437 11.46 14.23 20.98
CA GLU A 437 11.91 12.85 21.15
C GLU A 437 13.42 12.75 21.07
N LYS A 438 13.98 11.71 21.67
CA LYS A 438 15.38 11.35 21.43
C LYS A 438 15.49 10.68 20.08
N ARG A 439 16.33 11.24 19.21
CA ARG A 439 16.54 10.72 17.86
C ARG A 439 18.04 10.67 17.54
N PRO A 440 18.51 9.61 16.86
CA PRO A 440 19.84 9.61 16.30
C PRO A 440 19.93 10.61 15.14
N LEU A 441 21.07 11.28 15.04
CA LEU A 441 21.57 11.85 13.81
C LEU A 441 22.29 10.73 13.06
N TYR A 442 21.75 10.31 11.92
CA TYR A 442 22.25 9.16 11.17
C TYR A 442 22.75 9.59 9.80
N LEU A 443 23.62 8.78 9.20
CA LEU A 443 24.05 8.95 7.81
C LEU A 443 22.86 8.76 6.86
N ALA A 444 22.57 9.77 6.04
CA ALA A 444 21.44 9.72 5.12
C ALA A 444 21.64 8.63 4.06
N ALA A 445 20.66 7.73 3.90
CA ALA A 445 20.68 6.76 2.81
C ALA A 445 20.38 7.47 1.48
N THR A 446 21.27 7.35 0.50
CA THR A 446 21.03 7.85 -0.85
C THR A 446 20.47 6.73 -1.73
N ALA A 447 19.33 6.99 -2.38
CA ALA A 447 18.83 6.10 -3.42
C ALA A 447 19.70 6.25 -4.68
N GLU A 448 20.31 5.16 -5.12
CA GLU A 448 21.11 5.16 -6.35
C GLU A 448 20.20 4.96 -7.56
N GLY A 449 20.42 5.78 -8.59
CA GLY A 449 19.80 5.61 -9.90
C GLY A 449 20.66 4.73 -10.80
N GLY A 450 20.08 4.10 -11.81
CA GLY A 450 20.86 3.36 -12.80
C GLY A 450 20.05 2.38 -13.63
N ALA A 451 20.63 1.92 -14.73
CA ALA A 451 19.99 0.95 -15.64
C ALA A 451 19.59 -0.35 -14.93
N GLY A 452 20.39 -0.81 -13.96
CA GLY A 452 20.09 -1.99 -13.15
C GLY A 452 18.78 -1.85 -12.37
N ARG A 453 18.58 -0.72 -11.67
CA ARG A 453 17.35 -0.42 -10.92
C ARG A 453 16.13 -0.39 -11.85
N THR A 454 16.26 0.24 -13.02
CA THR A 454 15.18 0.30 -14.01
C THR A 454 14.81 -1.08 -14.54
N ILE A 455 15.80 -1.93 -14.86
CA ILE A 455 15.56 -3.30 -15.33
C ILE A 455 14.90 -4.14 -14.24
N ALA A 456 15.46 -4.16 -13.03
CA ALA A 456 14.90 -4.91 -11.91
C ALA A 456 13.47 -4.47 -11.57
N GLY A 457 13.23 -3.15 -11.55
CA GLY A 457 11.90 -2.59 -11.34
C GLY A 457 10.92 -3.00 -12.44
N THR A 458 11.34 -2.99 -13.71
CA THR A 458 10.51 -3.43 -14.85
C THR A 458 10.12 -4.89 -14.73
N VAL A 459 11.05 -5.75 -14.30
CA VAL A 459 10.78 -7.18 -14.07
C VAL A 459 9.73 -7.36 -12.96
N LEU A 460 9.89 -6.69 -11.82
CA LEU A 460 8.93 -6.75 -10.71
C LEU A 460 7.55 -6.22 -11.10
N LEU A 461 7.49 -5.08 -11.81
CA LEU A 461 6.22 -4.53 -12.31
C LEU A 461 5.56 -5.42 -13.38
N SER A 462 6.36 -6.18 -14.13
CA SER A 462 5.83 -7.20 -15.05
C SER A 462 5.18 -8.36 -14.27
N VAL A 463 5.79 -8.80 -13.16
CA VAL A 463 5.20 -9.80 -12.26
C VAL A 463 3.88 -9.29 -11.66
N VAL A 464 3.85 -8.03 -11.18
CA VAL A 464 2.62 -7.37 -10.69
C VAL A 464 1.51 -7.44 -11.73
N THR A 465 1.83 -7.06 -12.97
CA THR A 465 0.88 -7.03 -14.09
C THR A 465 0.37 -8.43 -14.41
N LEU A 466 1.25 -9.43 -14.46
CA LEU A 466 0.90 -10.82 -14.72
C LEU A 466 -0.02 -11.39 -13.65
N LEU A 467 0.25 -11.13 -12.36
CA LEU A 467 -0.58 -11.59 -11.24
C LEU A 467 -1.98 -10.94 -11.26
N LEU A 468 -2.07 -9.65 -11.55
CA LEU A 468 -3.34 -8.93 -11.68
C LEU A 468 -4.18 -9.49 -12.84
N VAL A 469 -3.58 -9.64 -14.02
CA VAL A 469 -4.26 -10.19 -15.21
C VAL A 469 -4.66 -11.65 -15.00
N ALA A 470 -3.81 -12.46 -14.36
CA ALA A 470 -4.12 -13.85 -14.02
C ALA A 470 -5.31 -13.94 -13.05
N SER A 471 -5.37 -13.05 -12.06
CA SER A 471 -6.47 -12.95 -11.10
C SER A 471 -7.80 -12.65 -11.78
N LEU A 472 -7.85 -11.62 -12.65
CA LEU A 472 -9.05 -11.27 -13.41
C LEU A 472 -9.51 -12.40 -14.34
N ARG A 473 -8.57 -13.03 -15.06
CA ARG A 473 -8.88 -14.16 -15.96
C ARG A 473 -9.40 -15.38 -15.20
N LEU A 474 -8.79 -15.70 -14.06
CA LEU A 474 -9.23 -16.81 -13.22
C LEU A 474 -10.66 -16.58 -12.71
N ALA A 475 -10.94 -15.37 -12.21
CA ALA A 475 -12.26 -14.98 -11.72
C ALA A 475 -13.31 -15.21 -12.81
N LYS A 476 -13.09 -14.64 -14.00
CA LYS A 476 -14.01 -14.78 -15.14
C LYS A 476 -14.23 -16.22 -15.56
N ARG A 477 -13.15 -17.02 -15.65
CA ARG A 477 -13.27 -18.46 -15.97
C ARG A 477 -14.06 -19.21 -14.91
N SER A 478 -13.88 -18.87 -13.64
CA SER A 478 -14.59 -19.50 -12.51
C SER A 478 -16.09 -19.18 -12.52
N ALA A 479 -16.47 -18.01 -13.05
CA ALA A 479 -17.86 -17.62 -13.26
C ALA A 479 -18.52 -18.35 -14.45
N ALA A 480 -17.76 -18.69 -15.49
CA ALA A 480 -18.30 -19.35 -16.70
C ALA A 480 -18.58 -20.86 -16.55
N VAL A 481 -18.11 -21.50 -15.48
CA VAL A 481 -18.29 -22.94 -15.20
C VAL A 481 -19.58 -23.21 -14.39
N THR A 482 -20.35 -22.17 -14.07
CA THR A 482 -21.66 -22.23 -13.41
C THR A 482 -22.74 -21.78 -14.35
#